data_AF-A0A643CYS3-F1
#
_entry.id   AF-A0A643CYS3-F1
#
_cell.length_a   1.000
_cell.length_b   1.000
_cell.length_c   1.000
_cell.angle_alpha   90.00
_cell.angle_beta   90.00
_cell.angle_gamma   90.00
#
_symmetry.space_group_name_H-M   'P 1'
#
loop_
_entity.id
_entity.type
_entity.pdbx_description
1 polymer ?
#
loop_
_entity_poly.entity_id
_entity_poly.type
_entity_poly.pdbx_seq_one_letter_code
_entity_poly.pdbx_strand_id
1 'polypeptide(L)'
;MADSRENWTSRSGFIIAAVGSAVGLGNIWRFPYVAYENGGGAFLIPYLLALITAGLPLLFLDYATGHRARNSPPKAYRALFKGGETLGWWQVCVCIIIGLYYASVLTWAGSYVYFSIGQAWGSDPESFFFNTYLQTSKASGFDLNFVSHLFWPIVGIWALTLIILYGGVKKGVELSNKIFMPLL
;
A
#
# COMPACT_ATOMS: atom_id res chain seq x y z
N MET A 1 21.79 -17.36 -18.40
CA MET A 1 20.45 -17.11 -18.97
C MET A 1 20.13 -15.64 -18.71
N ALA A 2 20.07 -14.81 -19.74
CA ALA A 2 19.54 -13.46 -19.59
C ALA A 2 18.02 -13.60 -19.50
N ASP A 3 17.46 -13.52 -18.30
CA ASP A 3 16.02 -13.58 -18.11
C ASP A 3 15.34 -12.52 -18.99
N SER A 4 14.51 -12.97 -19.93
CA SER A 4 13.69 -12.08 -20.73
C SER A 4 12.75 -11.34 -19.79
N ARG A 5 12.99 -10.03 -19.60
CA ARG A 5 12.17 -9.17 -18.74
C ARG A 5 10.69 -9.37 -19.05
N GLU A 6 9.90 -9.67 -18.01
CA GLU A 6 8.47 -9.86 -18.17
C GLU A 6 7.79 -8.56 -18.63
N ASN A 7 6.89 -8.70 -19.60
CA ASN A 7 6.01 -7.63 -20.07
C ASN A 7 4.57 -7.95 -19.66
N TRP A 8 3.74 -6.92 -19.51
CA TRP A 8 2.31 -7.05 -19.28
C TRP A 8 1.63 -7.83 -20.41
N THR A 9 0.61 -8.62 -20.11
CA THR A 9 -0.10 -9.37 -21.16
C THR A 9 -0.95 -8.47 -22.06
N SER A 10 -1.42 -7.33 -21.53
CA SER A 10 -2.18 -6.33 -22.29
C SER A 10 -1.99 -4.92 -21.72
N ARG A 11 -2.36 -3.90 -22.52
CA ARG A 11 -2.43 -2.50 -22.04
C ARG A 11 -3.42 -2.34 -20.89
N SER A 12 -4.56 -3.04 -20.95
CA SER A 12 -5.55 -3.02 -19.88
C SER A 12 -5.00 -3.63 -18.59
N GLY A 13 -4.21 -4.70 -18.66
CA GLY A 13 -3.53 -5.28 -17.50
C GLY A 13 -2.60 -4.29 -16.80
N PHE A 14 -1.84 -3.51 -17.58
CA PHE A 14 -1.01 -2.44 -17.04
C PHE A 14 -1.84 -1.33 -16.36
N ILE A 15 -2.90 -0.84 -17.02
CA ILE A 15 -3.75 0.23 -16.47
C ILE A 15 -4.43 -0.23 -15.18
N ILE A 16 -5.00 -1.43 -15.15
CA ILE A 16 -5.67 -1.98 -13.95
C ILE A 16 -4.66 -2.12 -12.82
N ALA A 17 -3.43 -2.57 -13.09
CA ALA A 17 -2.39 -2.65 -12.07
C ALA A 17 -1.95 -1.27 -11.57
N ALA A 18 -1.88 -0.25 -12.44
CA ALA A 18 -1.58 1.12 -12.04
C ALA A 18 -2.70 1.71 -11.18
N VAL A 19 -3.96 1.50 -11.55
CA VAL A 19 -5.13 1.92 -10.74
C VAL A 19 -5.14 1.17 -9.41
N GLY A 20 -4.89 -0.13 -9.39
CA GLY A 20 -4.81 -0.90 -8.14
C GLY A 20 -3.63 -0.55 -7.24
N SER A 21 -2.55 0.01 -7.80
CA SER A 21 -1.48 0.60 -6.98
C SER A 21 -1.87 1.95 -6.37
N ALA A 22 -2.81 2.69 -6.98
CA ALA A 22 -3.23 4.01 -6.52
C ALA A 22 -4.49 3.96 -5.63
N VAL A 23 -5.39 3.02 -5.89
CA VAL A 23 -6.63 2.80 -5.17
C VAL A 23 -6.40 1.72 -4.13
N GLY A 24 -6.59 2.06 -2.86
CA GLY A 24 -6.49 1.09 -1.78
C GLY A 24 -6.92 1.66 -0.45
N LEU A 25 -6.45 1.02 0.62
CA LEU A 25 -6.74 1.35 2.02
C LEU A 25 -6.56 2.84 2.37
N GLY A 26 -5.59 3.52 1.75
CA GLY A 26 -5.36 4.95 1.98
C GLY A 26 -6.56 5.83 1.64
N ASN A 27 -7.32 5.48 0.60
CA ASN A 27 -8.53 6.20 0.21
C ASN A 27 -9.73 5.90 1.12
N ILE A 28 -9.71 4.74 1.79
CA ILE A 28 -10.82 4.27 2.63
C ILE A 28 -10.68 4.75 4.07
N TRP A 29 -9.47 4.70 4.65
CA TRP A 29 -9.26 5.09 6.05
C TRP A 29 -8.58 6.45 6.18
N ARG A 30 -7.47 6.68 5.47
CA ARG A 30 -6.60 7.82 5.74
C ARG A 30 -7.19 9.11 5.18
N PHE A 31 -7.71 9.07 3.95
CA PHE A 31 -8.27 10.23 3.30
C PHE A 31 -9.47 10.82 4.06
N PRO A 32 -10.50 10.05 4.46
CA PRO A 32 -11.63 10.62 5.20
C PRO A 32 -11.23 11.22 6.55
N TYR A 33 -10.34 10.55 7.28
CA TYR A 33 -9.83 11.03 8.56
C TYR A 33 -9.09 12.37 8.42
N VAL A 34 -8.13 12.46 7.48
CA VAL A 34 -7.39 13.70 7.23
C VAL A 34 -8.32 14.80 6.71
N ALA A 35 -9.25 14.48 5.81
CA ALA A 35 -10.21 15.46 5.31
C ALA A 35 -11.07 16.02 6.45
N TYR A 36 -11.59 15.15 7.32
CA TYR A 36 -12.40 15.54 8.47
C TYR A 36 -11.64 16.48 9.42
N GLU A 37 -10.41 16.13 9.81
CA GLU A 37 -9.58 16.96 10.70
C GLU A 37 -9.17 18.30 10.09
N ASN A 38 -9.14 18.41 8.76
CA ASN A 38 -8.70 19.61 8.04
C ASN A 38 -9.85 20.42 7.43
N GLY A 39 -11.05 20.36 8.03
CA GLY A 39 -12.19 21.18 7.63
C GLY A 39 -13.16 20.50 6.65
N GLY A 40 -13.15 19.17 6.59
CA GLY A 40 -14.10 18.35 5.84
C GLY A 40 -14.11 18.67 4.34
N GLY A 41 -15.23 19.20 3.87
CA GLY A 41 -15.40 19.58 2.46
C GLY A 41 -14.46 20.68 1.98
N ALA A 42 -14.03 21.60 2.87
CA ALA A 42 -13.11 22.67 2.50
C ALA A 42 -11.71 22.15 2.13
N PHE A 43 -11.27 21.04 2.75
CA PHE A 43 -10.00 20.37 2.44
C PHE A 43 -9.92 19.90 0.98
N LEU A 44 -11.06 19.64 0.33
CA LEU A 44 -11.08 19.15 -1.05
C LEU A 44 -10.50 20.17 -2.04
N ILE A 45 -10.62 21.48 -1.78
CA ILE A 45 -10.10 22.53 -2.67
C ILE A 45 -8.57 22.47 -2.77
N PRO A 46 -7.79 22.62 -1.68
CA PRO A 46 -6.33 22.50 -1.74
C PRO A 46 -5.89 21.08 -2.15
N TYR A 47 -6.63 20.04 -1.78
CA TYR A 47 -6.35 18.66 -2.21
C TYR A 47 -6.40 18.52 -3.74
N LEU A 48 -7.46 19.01 -4.39
CA LEU A 48 -7.60 18.95 -5.85
C LEU A 48 -6.56 19.81 -6.56
N LEU A 49 -6.25 21.00 -6.02
CA LEU A 49 -5.18 21.85 -6.55
C LEU A 49 -3.83 21.15 -6.49
N ALA A 50 -3.48 20.52 -5.36
CA ALA A 50 -2.24 19.76 -5.22
C ALA A 50 -2.21 18.53 -6.13
N LEU A 51 -3.35 17.86 -6.30
CA LEU A 51 -3.49 16.71 -7.20
C LEU A 51 -3.20 17.10 -8.65
N ILE A 52 -3.74 18.22 -9.12
CA ILE A 52 -3.57 18.68 -10.50
C ILE A 52 -2.17 19.28 -10.73
N THR A 53 -1.65 20.05 -9.78
CA THR A 53 -0.39 20.80 -9.95
C THR A 53 0.85 20.00 -9.60
N ALA A 54 0.78 19.06 -8.65
CA ALA A 54 1.91 18.24 -8.22
C ALA A 54 1.69 16.75 -8.49
N GLY A 55 0.52 16.21 -8.12
CA GLY A 55 0.22 14.78 -8.26
C GLY A 55 0.32 14.29 -9.70
N LEU A 56 -0.40 14.93 -10.62
CA LEU A 56 -0.47 14.53 -12.03
C LEU A 56 0.89 14.72 -12.75
N PRO A 57 1.61 15.86 -12.61
CA PRO A 57 2.92 16.02 -13.23
C PRO A 57 3.97 15.02 -12.73
N LEU A 58 3.99 14.74 -11.42
CA LEU A 58 4.91 13.75 -10.85
C LEU A 58 4.59 12.33 -11.33
N LEU A 59 3.30 11.98 -11.42
CA LEU A 59 2.87 10.70 -11.99
C LEU A 59 3.36 10.53 -13.44
N PHE A 60 3.21 11.57 -14.27
CA PHE A 60 3.70 11.55 -15.65
C PHE A 60 5.23 11.46 -15.73
N LEU A 61 5.94 12.16 -14.85
CA LEU A 61 7.40 12.08 -14.77
C LEU A 61 7.87 10.65 -14.46
N ASP A 62 7.30 10.02 -13.44
CA ASP A 62 7.62 8.64 -13.05
C ASP A 62 7.29 7.66 -14.17
N TYR A 63 6.12 7.80 -14.79
CA TYR A 63 5.71 6.96 -15.90
C TYR A 63 6.65 7.10 -17.11
N ALA A 64 6.95 8.33 -17.54
CA ALA A 64 7.82 8.59 -18.68
C ALA A 64 9.26 8.09 -18.42
N THR A 65 9.78 8.31 -17.21
CA THR A 65 11.11 7.88 -16.79
C THR A 65 11.20 6.35 -16.79
N GLY A 66 10.21 5.67 -16.20
CA GLY A 66 10.13 4.21 -16.18
C GLY A 66 9.97 3.61 -17.58
N HIS A 67 9.14 4.21 -18.43
CA HIS A 67 8.90 3.75 -19.80
C HIS A 67 10.14 3.89 -20.68
N ARG A 68 10.88 5.00 -20.56
CA ARG A 68 12.11 5.27 -21.31
C ARG A 68 13.26 4.38 -20.86
N ALA A 69 13.49 4.26 -19.54
CA ALA A 69 14.64 3.53 -19.01
C ALA A 69 14.43 2.00 -18.97
N ARG A 70 13.18 1.54 -18.87
CA ARG A 70 12.80 0.11 -18.72
C ARG A 70 13.63 -0.61 -17.65
N ASN A 71 13.89 0.07 -16.54
CA ASN A 71 14.78 -0.42 -15.47
C ASN A 71 14.16 -0.17 -14.08
N SER A 72 14.79 -0.69 -13.04
CA SER A 72 14.40 -0.42 -11.63
C SER A 72 14.55 1.07 -11.28
N PRO A 73 13.82 1.61 -10.29
CA PRO A 73 13.81 3.05 -9.99
C PRO A 73 15.21 3.69 -9.84
N PRO A 74 16.18 3.14 -9.07
CA PRO A 74 17.53 3.73 -8.98
C PRO A 74 18.24 3.87 -10.33
N LYS A 75 18.14 2.83 -11.17
CA LYS A 75 18.75 2.81 -12.51
C LYS A 75 18.01 3.71 -13.49
N ALA A 76 16.68 3.82 -13.36
CA ALA A 76 15.87 4.68 -14.21
C ALA A 76 16.19 6.16 -13.97
N TYR A 77 16.30 6.56 -12.71
CA TYR A 77 16.68 7.94 -12.35
C TYR A 77 18.14 8.26 -12.66
N ARG A 78 19.05 7.29 -12.53
CA ARG A 78 20.45 7.45 -12.98
C ARG A 78 20.55 7.76 -14.48
N ALA A 79 19.66 7.20 -15.29
CA ALA A 79 19.61 7.44 -16.73
C ALA A 79 19.00 8.82 -17.09
N LEU A 80 18.25 9.42 -16.16
CA LEU A 80 17.61 10.73 -16.38
C LEU A 80 18.60 11.88 -16.17
N PHE A 81 19.37 11.87 -15.08
CA PHE A 81 20.39 12.87 -14.80
C PHE A 81 21.49 12.34 -13.88
N LYS A 82 22.66 12.99 -13.91
CA LYS A 82 23.82 12.62 -13.08
C LYS A 82 23.49 12.81 -11.60
N GLY A 83 23.57 11.73 -10.82
CA GLY A 83 23.24 11.74 -9.39
C GLY A 83 21.80 11.32 -9.05
N GLY A 84 20.92 11.11 -10.05
CA GLY A 84 19.54 10.68 -9.81
C GLY A 84 19.38 9.31 -9.14
N GLU A 85 20.44 8.49 -9.12
CA GLU A 85 20.41 7.17 -8.45
C GLU A 85 20.00 7.26 -6.97
N THR A 86 20.41 8.33 -6.27
CA THR A 86 20.06 8.54 -4.86
C THR A 86 18.56 8.74 -4.67
N LEU A 87 17.89 9.47 -5.57
CA LEU A 87 16.44 9.66 -5.53
C LEU A 87 15.69 8.35 -5.76
N GLY A 88 16.16 7.50 -6.68
CA GLY A 88 15.53 6.21 -6.90
C GLY A 88 15.70 5.25 -5.70
N TRP A 89 16.84 5.30 -5.00
CA TRP A 89 17.00 4.56 -3.74
C TRP A 89 16.12 5.12 -2.62
N TRP A 90 15.98 6.44 -2.54
CA TRP A 90 15.04 7.08 -1.60
C TRP A 90 13.61 6.59 -1.82
N GLN A 91 13.16 6.53 -3.07
CA GLN A 91 11.84 6.00 -3.42
C GLN A 91 11.67 4.54 -2.96
N VAL A 92 12.68 3.69 -3.17
CA VAL A 92 12.66 2.29 -2.69
C VAL A 92 12.57 2.22 -1.16
N CYS A 93 13.34 3.04 -0.43
CA CYS A 93 13.27 3.11 1.02
C CYS A 93 11.88 3.51 1.52
N VAL A 94 11.26 4.51 0.90
CA VAL A 94 9.90 4.94 1.22
C VAL A 94 8.90 3.80 1.00
N CYS A 95 8.98 3.07 -0.12
CA CYS A 95 8.13 1.91 -0.37
C CYS A 95 8.29 0.80 0.67
N ILE A 96 9.51 0.53 1.14
CA ILE A 96 9.77 -0.45 2.19
C ILE A 96 9.10 -0.04 3.50
N ILE A 97 9.30 1.21 3.93
CA ILE A 97 8.70 1.74 5.17
C ILE A 97 7.18 1.66 5.10
N ILE A 98 6.60 2.04 3.96
CA ILE A 98 5.15 1.96 3.75
C ILE A 98 4.67 0.52 3.84
N GLY A 99 5.35 -0.41 3.18
CA GLY A 99 5.02 -1.84 3.22
C GLY A 99 5.02 -2.42 4.63
N LEU A 100 5.96 -2.01 5.48
CA LEU A 100 6.07 -2.49 6.87
C LEU A 100 4.81 -2.18 7.70
N TYR A 101 4.33 -0.94 7.70
CA TYR A 101 3.14 -0.61 8.50
C TYR A 101 1.83 -0.99 7.80
N TYR A 102 1.78 -0.98 6.45
CA TYR A 102 0.59 -1.41 5.72
C TYR A 102 0.24 -2.87 5.99
N ALA A 103 1.23 -3.75 6.16
CA ALA A 103 0.98 -5.14 6.55
C ALA A 103 0.23 -5.25 7.89
N SER A 104 0.54 -4.36 8.83
CA SER A 104 -0.15 -4.29 10.13
C SER A 104 -1.59 -3.81 9.95
N VAL A 105 -1.82 -2.76 9.15
CA VAL A 105 -3.19 -2.25 8.91
C VAL A 105 -4.06 -3.26 8.17
N LEU A 106 -3.50 -3.97 7.18
CA LEU A 106 -4.20 -5.06 6.50
C LEU A 106 -4.55 -6.21 7.46
N THR A 107 -3.69 -6.50 8.45
CA THR A 107 -3.98 -7.49 9.49
C THR A 107 -5.19 -7.09 10.32
N TRP A 108 -5.26 -5.83 10.73
CA TRP A 108 -6.40 -5.32 11.48
C TRP A 108 -7.67 -5.41 10.64
N ALA A 109 -7.64 -4.94 9.40
CA ALA A 109 -8.78 -5.02 8.50
C ALA A 109 -9.26 -6.47 8.29
N GLY A 110 -8.35 -7.40 8.00
CA GLY A 110 -8.69 -8.82 7.81
C GLY A 110 -9.27 -9.47 9.07
N SER A 111 -8.72 -9.16 10.25
CA SER A 111 -9.24 -9.68 11.52
C SER A 111 -10.63 -9.12 11.84
N TYR A 112 -10.88 -7.85 11.50
CA TYR A 112 -12.21 -7.25 11.66
C TYR A 112 -13.24 -7.83 10.67
N VAL A 113 -12.84 -8.27 9.49
CA VAL A 113 -13.72 -9.06 8.60
C VAL A 113 -14.15 -10.35 9.31
N TYR A 114 -13.22 -11.04 9.98
CA TYR A 114 -13.57 -12.23 10.76
C TYR A 114 -14.47 -11.89 11.96
N PHE A 115 -14.14 -10.86 12.73
CA PHE A 115 -14.95 -10.41 13.88
C PHE A 115 -16.33 -9.88 13.49
N SER A 116 -16.54 -9.50 12.23
CA SER A 116 -17.86 -9.10 11.72
C SER A 116 -18.85 -10.26 11.74
N ILE A 117 -18.36 -11.50 11.63
CA ILE A 117 -19.16 -12.72 11.76
C ILE A 117 -19.47 -12.92 13.25
N GLY A 118 -20.62 -12.40 13.68
CA GLY A 118 -21.07 -12.45 15.07
C GLY A 118 -20.80 -11.18 15.89
N GLN A 119 -20.32 -10.10 15.25
CA GLN A 119 -20.12 -8.78 15.88
C GLN A 119 -19.36 -8.82 17.21
N ALA A 120 -18.19 -9.46 17.21
CA ALA A 120 -17.43 -9.71 18.44
C ALA A 120 -17.03 -8.45 19.22
N TRP A 121 -17.02 -7.28 18.57
CA TRP A 121 -16.69 -5.98 19.17
C TRP A 121 -17.82 -5.36 20.02
N GLY A 122 -19.04 -5.91 19.98
CA GLY A 122 -20.15 -5.49 20.85
C GLY A 122 -20.51 -4.00 20.71
N SER A 123 -20.82 -3.36 21.84
CA SER A 123 -21.28 -1.96 21.90
C SER A 123 -20.18 -0.91 21.90
N ASP A 124 -18.92 -1.30 22.14
CA ASP A 124 -17.77 -0.38 22.20
C ASP A 124 -16.60 -0.90 21.35
N PRO A 125 -16.60 -0.59 20.03
CA PRO A 125 -15.58 -1.05 19.11
C PRO A 125 -14.19 -0.48 19.41
N GLU A 126 -14.11 0.71 20.01
CA GLU A 126 -12.86 1.39 20.31
C GLU A 126 -12.13 0.68 21.46
N SER A 127 -12.83 0.43 22.57
CA SER A 127 -12.27 -0.31 23.69
C SER A 127 -11.90 -1.74 23.31
N PHE A 128 -12.70 -2.39 22.47
CA PHE A 128 -12.36 -3.70 21.93
C PHE A 128 -11.04 -3.67 21.14
N PHE A 129 -10.87 -2.67 20.26
CA PHE A 129 -9.66 -2.53 19.45
C PHE A 129 -8.41 -2.37 20.32
N PHE A 130 -8.39 -1.40 21.24
CA PHE A 130 -7.19 -1.08 21.99
C PHE A 130 -6.88 -2.05 23.12
N ASN A 131 -7.91 -2.48 23.86
CA ASN A 131 -7.69 -3.28 25.07
C ASN A 131 -7.70 -4.79 24.80
N THR A 132 -8.58 -5.26 23.91
CA THR A 132 -8.76 -6.70 23.68
C THR A 132 -7.93 -7.19 22.50
N TYR A 133 -7.98 -6.46 21.38
CA TYR A 133 -7.32 -6.88 20.15
C TYR A 133 -5.85 -6.46 20.09
N LEU A 134 -5.54 -5.17 20.25
CA LEU A 134 -4.16 -4.69 20.26
C LEU A 134 -3.41 -5.04 21.54
N GLN A 135 -4.12 -5.22 22.65
CA GLN A 135 -3.55 -5.42 23.99
C GLN A 135 -2.52 -4.32 24.33
N THR A 136 -2.86 -3.07 24.04
CA THR A 136 -1.96 -1.93 24.25
C THR A 136 -1.59 -1.83 25.73
N SER A 137 -0.31 -1.99 26.04
CA SER A 137 0.19 -1.85 27.41
C SER A 137 0.02 -0.42 27.90
N LYS A 138 -0.30 -0.25 29.19
CA LYS A 138 -0.32 1.08 29.85
C LYS A 138 1.09 1.56 30.22
N ALA A 139 2.11 0.75 29.97
CA ALA A 139 3.49 1.10 30.30
C ALA A 139 4.03 2.12 29.28
N SER A 140 4.65 3.19 29.78
CA SER A 140 5.28 4.22 28.97
C SER A 140 6.63 3.71 28.45
N GLY A 141 6.64 2.74 27.53
CA GLY A 141 7.87 2.12 27.04
C GLY A 141 7.66 1.04 25.98
N PHE A 142 8.76 0.45 25.52
CA PHE A 142 8.74 -0.69 24.60
C PHE A 142 8.40 -1.96 25.38
N ASP A 143 7.16 -2.42 25.26
CA ASP A 143 6.72 -3.66 25.87
C ASP A 143 6.99 -4.83 24.90
N LEU A 144 7.69 -5.86 25.38
CA LEU A 144 8.05 -7.06 24.62
C LEU A 144 7.00 -8.17 24.71
N ASN A 145 5.83 -7.87 25.28
CA ASN A 145 4.72 -8.81 25.35
C ASN A 145 4.31 -9.29 23.95
N PHE A 146 4.42 -10.60 23.74
CA PHE A 146 4.16 -11.22 22.44
C PHE A 146 2.66 -11.46 22.24
N VAL A 147 2.07 -10.73 21.30
CA VAL A 147 0.66 -10.85 20.95
C VAL A 147 0.48 -11.82 19.78
N SER A 148 0.27 -13.09 20.11
CA SER A 148 0.26 -14.19 19.13
C SER A 148 -0.78 -14.04 18.02
N HIS A 149 -1.99 -13.56 18.34
CA HIS A 149 -3.08 -13.39 17.38
C HIS A 149 -2.88 -12.21 16.42
N LEU A 150 -1.95 -11.30 16.69
CA LEU A 150 -1.53 -10.27 15.73
C LEU A 150 -0.37 -10.77 14.85
N PHE A 151 0.57 -11.50 15.46
CA PHE A 151 1.77 -11.96 14.79
C PHE A 151 1.47 -12.89 13.61
N TRP A 152 0.64 -13.93 13.83
CA TRP A 152 0.37 -14.94 12.80
C TRP A 152 -0.33 -14.37 11.55
N PRO A 153 -1.37 -13.51 11.67
CA PRO A 153 -1.95 -12.87 10.50
C PRO A 153 -0.99 -11.93 9.77
N ILE A 154 -0.12 -11.18 10.47
CA ILE A 154 0.92 -10.34 9.83
C ILE A 154 1.84 -11.22 8.99
N VAL A 155 2.31 -12.35 9.54
CA VAL A 155 3.13 -13.32 8.79
C VAL A 155 2.37 -13.87 7.59
N GLY A 156 1.07 -14.15 7.73
CA GLY A 156 0.21 -14.59 6.64
C GLY A 156 0.13 -13.58 5.49
N ILE A 157 0.02 -12.29 5.80
CA ILE A 157 0.00 -11.22 4.79
C ILE A 157 1.34 -11.12 4.07
N TRP A 158 2.45 -11.16 4.80
CA TRP A 158 3.78 -11.17 4.18
C TRP A 158 3.97 -12.39 3.30
N ALA A 159 3.54 -13.58 3.74
CA ALA A 159 3.59 -14.79 2.94
C ALA A 159 2.75 -14.66 1.66
N LEU A 160 1.53 -14.13 1.76
CA LEU A 160 0.67 -13.87 0.60
C LEU A 160 1.33 -12.89 -0.38
N THR A 161 1.89 -11.78 0.12
CA THR A 161 2.63 -10.81 -0.71
C THR A 161 3.81 -11.47 -1.41
N LEU A 162 4.60 -12.29 -0.72
CA LEU A 162 5.73 -13.00 -1.31
C LEU A 162 5.30 -14.04 -2.35
N ILE A 163 4.17 -14.73 -2.14
CA ILE A 163 3.60 -15.67 -3.12
C ILE A 163 3.18 -14.92 -4.40
N ILE A 164 2.51 -13.77 -4.26
CA ILE A 164 2.12 -12.94 -5.41
C ILE A 164 3.37 -12.45 -6.15
N LEU A 165 4.40 -12.00 -5.44
CA LEU A 165 5.66 -11.56 -6.04
C LEU A 165 6.42 -12.72 -6.73
N TYR A 166 6.39 -13.92 -6.16
CA TYR A 166 6.97 -15.12 -6.76
C TYR A 166 6.28 -15.49 -8.08
N GLY A 167 4.96 -15.24 -8.19
CA GLY A 167 4.20 -15.40 -9.43
C GLY A 167 4.56 -14.39 -10.53
N GLY A 168 5.42 -13.42 -10.27
CA GLY A 168 5.86 -12.42 -11.24
C GLY A 168 4.76 -11.44 -11.64
N VAL A 169 5.00 -10.70 -12.72
CA VAL A 169 4.10 -9.63 -13.19
C VAL A 169 2.82 -10.22 -13.75
N LYS A 170 2.93 -11.26 -14.59
CA LYS A 170 1.78 -11.83 -15.31
C LYS A 170 0.89 -12.71 -14.45
N LYS A 171 1.46 -13.67 -13.72
CA LYS A 171 0.70 -14.68 -12.97
C LYS A 171 0.42 -14.25 -11.52
N GLY A 172 1.21 -13.33 -10.98
CA GLY A 172 0.98 -12.71 -9.68
C GLY A 172 0.18 -11.42 -9.81
N VAL A 173 0.88 -10.32 -10.05
CA VAL A 173 0.34 -8.95 -9.92
C VAL A 173 -0.85 -8.70 -10.85
N GLU A 174 -0.75 -9.07 -12.13
CA GLU A 174 -1.82 -8.83 -13.09
C GLU A 174 -3.08 -9.66 -12.79
N LEU A 175 -2.92 -10.92 -12.37
CA LEU A 175 -4.03 -11.80 -12.03
C LEU A 175 -4.76 -11.32 -10.77
N SER A 176 -4.00 -10.99 -9.72
CA SER A 176 -4.55 -10.45 -8.48
C SER A 176 -5.35 -9.17 -8.75
N ASN A 177 -4.80 -8.23 -9.51
CA ASN A 177 -5.50 -6.98 -9.83
C ASN A 177 -6.78 -7.19 -10.66
N LYS A 178 -6.81 -8.16 -11.59
CA LYS A 178 -8.02 -8.47 -12.36
C LYS A 178 -9.17 -8.99 -11.48
N ILE A 179 -8.85 -9.66 -10.37
CA ILE A 179 -9.85 -10.23 -9.44
C ILE A 179 -10.25 -9.20 -8.39
N PHE A 180 -9.28 -8.55 -7.74
CA PHE A 180 -9.56 -7.69 -6.59
C PHE A 180 -10.07 -6.31 -6.97
N MET A 181 -9.68 -5.75 -8.13
CA MET A 181 -10.13 -4.40 -8.52
C MET A 181 -11.65 -4.29 -8.76
N PRO A 182 -12.32 -5.25 -9.44
CA PRO A 182 -13.78 -5.19 -9.58
C PRO A 182 -14.56 -5.51 -8.30
N LEU A 183 -13.91 -6.15 -7.32
CA LEU A 183 -14.53 -6.51 -6.03
C LEU A 183 -14.50 -5.36 -5.01
N LEU A 184 -13.66 -4.35 -5.24
CA LEU A 184 -13.40 -3.21 -4.36
C LEU A 184 -14.38 -2.06 -4.65
#